data_AF-A0A4V1IXN3-F1
#
_entry.id   AF-A0A4V1IXN3-F1
#
_cell.length_a   1.000
_cell.length_b   1.000
_cell.length_c   1.000
_cell.angle_alpha   90.00
_cell.angle_beta   90.00
_cell.angle_gamma   90.00
#
_symmetry.space_group_name_H-M   'P 1'
#
loop_
_entity.id
_entity.type
_entity.pdbx_description
1 polymer ?
#
loop_
_entity_poly.entity_id
_entity_poly.type
_entity_poly.pdbx_seq_one_letter_code
_entity_poly.pdbx_strand_id
1 'polypeptide(L)'
;GWKMMNLANEVFGFSGWRSEIKTLSVDFIEEREGRVSLAVTSTIRVIIRDGAYREDIGFGSADNVRSKGQAMEKAKKEAVTDGIKRCFRQFGNLMGNCLYDKRYLQSV
;
A
#
# COMPACT_ATOMS: atom_id res chain seq x y z
N GLY A 1 -1.50 7.95 0.09
CA GLY A 1 -0.17 7.58 0.63
C GLY A 1 0.24 8.56 1.71
N TRP A 2 0.66 9.77 1.33
CA TRP A 2 1.25 10.75 2.24
C TRP A 2 0.41 11.10 3.49
N LYS A 3 -0.91 11.30 3.36
CA LYS A 3 -1.79 11.56 4.52
C LYS A 3 -1.71 10.46 5.58
N MET A 4 -1.59 9.20 5.15
CA MET A 4 -1.51 8.05 6.05
C MET A 4 -0.16 8.01 6.79
N MET A 5 0.93 8.34 6.10
CA MET A 5 2.26 8.41 6.70
C MET A 5 2.35 9.57 7.69
N ASN A 6 1.76 10.72 7.38
CA ASN A 6 1.69 11.84 8.32
C ASN A 6 0.88 11.47 9.57
N LEU A 7 -0.30 10.85 9.39
CA LEU A 7 -1.10 10.38 10.50
C LEU A 7 -0.36 9.35 11.35
N ALA A 8 0.37 8.42 10.73
CA ALA A 8 1.21 7.48 11.45
C ALA A 8 2.32 8.18 12.25
N ASN A 9 2.92 9.23 11.69
CA ASN A 9 3.93 10.04 12.39
C ASN A 9 3.31 10.87 13.54
N GLU A 10 2.06 11.33 13.41
CA GLU A 10 1.34 12.04 14.47
C GLU A 10 0.92 11.10 15.61
N VAL A 11 0.45 9.89 15.28
CA VAL A 11 -0.06 8.92 16.27
C VAL A 11 1.05 8.15 16.96
N PHE A 12 2.01 7.63 16.20
CA PHE A 12 3.09 6.80 16.73
C PHE A 12 4.39 7.58 16.99
N GLY A 13 4.54 8.76 16.38
CA GLY A 13 5.82 9.48 16.32
C GLY A 13 6.68 9.01 15.14
N PHE A 14 7.54 9.90 14.63
CA PHE A 14 8.43 9.62 13.49
C PHE A 14 9.29 8.34 13.68
N SER A 15 9.76 8.08 14.89
CA SER A 15 10.52 6.88 15.25
C SER A 15 9.67 5.80 15.95
N GLY A 16 8.34 5.93 15.92
CA GLY A 16 7.41 5.03 16.58
C GLY A 16 6.97 3.85 15.73
N TRP A 17 7.27 3.87 14.42
CA TRP A 17 6.90 2.82 13.50
C TRP A 17 7.95 2.65 12.40
N ARG A 18 7.99 1.47 11.80
CA ARG A 18 8.74 1.19 10.57
C ARG A 18 7.95 0.24 9.69
N SER A 19 8.24 0.25 8.40
CA SER A 19 7.69 -0.71 7.43
C SER A 19 8.80 -1.55 6.81
N GLU A 20 8.50 -2.81 6.55
CA GLU A 20 9.37 -3.76 5.88
C GLU A 20 8.64 -4.35 4.67
N ILE A 21 9.30 -4.39 3.50
CA ILE A 21 8.81 -5.11 2.34
C ILE A 21 9.25 -6.57 2.51
N LYS A 22 8.30 -7.47 2.74
CA LYS A 22 8.56 -8.91 2.92
C LYS A 22 8.74 -9.60 1.58
N THR A 23 7.85 -9.30 0.64
CA THR A 23 7.89 -9.81 -0.72
C THR A 23 7.39 -8.75 -1.69
N LEU A 24 7.90 -8.80 -2.92
CA LEU A 24 7.43 -7.98 -4.03
C LEU A 24 7.49 -8.85 -5.28
N SER A 25 6.33 -9.33 -5.71
CA SER A 25 6.19 -10.32 -6.77
C SER A 25 5.43 -9.72 -7.94
N VAL A 26 5.90 -9.99 -9.15
CA VAL A 26 5.16 -9.64 -10.37
C VAL A 26 4.24 -10.81 -10.69
N ASP A 27 2.94 -10.57 -10.64
CA ASP A 27 1.93 -11.64 -10.79
C ASP A 27 1.76 -12.01 -12.26
N PHE A 28 1.74 -10.99 -13.14
CA PHE A 28 1.77 -11.17 -14.58
C PHE A 28 2.39 -9.96 -15.27
N ILE A 29 2.90 -10.20 -16.48
CA ILE A 29 3.27 -9.18 -17.45
C ILE A 29 2.74 -9.64 -18.80
N GLU A 30 1.93 -8.81 -19.43
CA GLU A 30 1.40 -9.02 -20.77
C GLU A 30 1.85 -7.87 -21.67
N GLU A 31 2.28 -8.22 -22.89
CA GLU A 31 2.68 -7.25 -23.90
C GLU A 31 1.89 -7.49 -25.19
N ARG A 32 1.10 -6.50 -25.61
CA ARG A 32 0.29 -6.53 -26.84
C ARG A 32 0.51 -5.25 -27.62
N GLU A 33 0.86 -5.37 -28.90
CA GLU A 33 0.99 -4.21 -29.81
C GLU A 33 1.90 -3.07 -29.27
N GLY A 34 3.00 -3.43 -28.60
CA GLY A 34 3.92 -2.46 -27.98
C GLY A 34 3.36 -1.77 -26.74
N ARG A 35 2.30 -2.32 -26.14
CA ARG A 35 1.70 -1.89 -24.88
C ARG A 35 1.85 -2.97 -23.83
N VAL A 36 2.24 -2.54 -22.63
CA VAL A 36 2.49 -3.42 -21.50
C VAL A 36 1.38 -3.24 -20.47
N SER A 37 0.80 -4.37 -20.06
CA SER A 37 -0.07 -4.48 -18.90
C SER A 37 0.57 -5.41 -17.87
N LEU A 38 0.63 -5.03 -16.61
CA LEU A 38 1.22 -5.85 -15.56
C LEU A 38 0.59 -5.59 -14.20
N ALA A 39 0.68 -6.58 -13.33
CA ALA A 39 0.28 -6.47 -11.94
C ALA A 39 1.39 -6.97 -11.01
N VAL A 40 1.45 -6.35 -9.84
CA VAL A 40 2.44 -6.59 -8.81
C VAL A 40 1.72 -6.71 -7.47
N THR A 41 2.06 -7.76 -6.74
CA THR A 41 1.64 -7.97 -5.37
C THR A 41 2.83 -7.78 -4.43
N SER A 42 2.62 -7.09 -3.31
CA SER A 42 3.63 -6.92 -2.26
C SER A 42 3.09 -7.36 -0.91
N THR A 43 3.87 -8.12 -0.14
CA THR A 43 3.56 -8.33 1.28
C THR A 43 4.34 -7.32 2.10
N ILE A 44 3.62 -6.50 2.86
CA ILE A 44 4.19 -5.45 3.72
C ILE A 44 3.99 -5.85 5.18
N ARG A 45 4.98 -5.55 6.02
CA ARG A 45 4.89 -5.59 7.48
C ARG A 45 5.07 -4.20 8.04
N VAL A 46 4.14 -3.74 8.87
CA VAL A 46 4.31 -2.52 9.68
C VAL A 46 4.54 -2.94 11.13
N ILE A 47 5.60 -2.42 11.73
CA ILE A 47 6.03 -2.71 13.10
C ILE A 47 5.99 -1.39 13.88
N ILE A 48 5.38 -1.39 15.05
CA ILE A 48 5.38 -0.25 15.98
C ILE A 48 6.38 -0.49 17.12
N ARG A 49 6.68 0.57 17.89
CA ARG A 49 7.77 0.59 18.89
C ARG A 49 7.67 -0.50 19.96
N ASP A 50 6.47 -0.92 20.33
CA ASP A 50 6.22 -1.99 21.32
C ASP A 50 6.50 -3.41 20.78
N GLY A 51 6.88 -3.53 19.50
CA GLY A 51 7.15 -4.80 18.83
C GLY A 51 5.92 -5.42 18.17
N ALA A 52 4.72 -4.88 18.39
CA ALA A 52 3.53 -5.33 17.68
C ALA A 52 3.65 -5.01 16.20
N TYR A 53 3.13 -5.92 15.37
CA TYR A 53 3.15 -5.76 13.93
C TYR A 53 1.84 -6.19 13.29
N ARG A 54 1.61 -5.69 12.08
CA ARG A 54 0.54 -6.10 11.17
C ARG A 54 1.14 -6.36 9.80
N GLU A 55 0.63 -7.38 9.14
CA GLU A 55 1.00 -7.73 7.78
C GLU A 55 -0.24 -7.70 6.89
N ASP A 56 -0.05 -7.20 5.68
CA ASP A 56 -1.08 -7.18 4.66
C ASP A 56 -0.46 -7.23 3.27
N ILE A 57 -1.32 -7.53 2.31
CA ILE A 57 -0.98 -7.63 0.90
C ILE A 57 -1.39 -6.32 0.23
N GLY A 58 -0.46 -5.69 -0.48
CA GLY A 58 -0.70 -4.56 -1.36
C GLY A 58 -0.72 -5.00 -2.82
N PHE A 59 -1.54 -4.32 -3.62
CA PHE A 59 -1.66 -4.58 -5.04
C PHE A 59 -1.41 -3.30 -5.84
N GLY A 60 -0.72 -3.44 -6.97
CA GLY A 60 -0.51 -2.35 -7.92
C GLY A 60 -0.50 -2.87 -9.34
N SER A 61 -1.10 -2.11 -10.26
CA SER A 61 -1.16 -2.47 -11.67
C SER A 61 -0.82 -1.30 -12.58
N ALA A 62 -0.42 -1.64 -13.79
CA ALA A 62 -0.25 -0.69 -14.87
C ALA A 62 -0.83 -1.33 -16.12
N ASP A 63 -1.78 -0.66 -16.75
CA ASP A 63 -2.47 -1.16 -17.94
C ASP A 63 -2.18 -0.26 -19.14
N ASN A 64 -1.93 -0.87 -20.30
CA ASN A 64 -1.76 -0.17 -21.59
C ASN A 64 -0.63 0.88 -21.63
N VAL A 65 0.48 0.63 -20.93
CA VAL A 65 1.62 1.54 -20.84
C VAL A 65 2.61 1.27 -21.98
N ARG A 66 3.14 2.33 -22.62
CA ARG A 66 4.07 2.19 -23.76
C ARG A 66 5.45 1.65 -23.39
N SER A 67 5.87 1.86 -22.15
CA SER A 67 7.20 1.46 -21.67
C SER A 67 7.08 0.46 -20.53
N LYS A 68 7.71 -0.70 -20.69
CA LYS A 68 7.81 -1.73 -19.65
C LYS A 68 8.42 -1.18 -18.36
N GLY A 69 9.40 -0.29 -18.46
CA GLY A 69 10.04 0.35 -17.30
C GLY A 69 9.05 1.21 -16.52
N GLN A 70 8.29 2.06 -17.22
CA GLN A 70 7.28 2.92 -16.60
C GLN A 70 6.14 2.11 -15.98
N ALA A 71 5.69 1.05 -16.65
CA ALA A 71 4.67 0.14 -16.15
C ALA A 71 5.12 -0.51 -14.83
N MET A 72 6.36 -1.01 -14.81
CA MET A 72 6.94 -1.69 -13.66
C MET A 72 7.15 -0.74 -12.48
N GLU A 73 7.65 0.46 -12.75
CA GLU A 73 7.83 1.50 -11.74
C GLU A 73 6.50 1.89 -11.08
N LYS A 74 5.47 2.14 -11.90
CA LYS A 74 4.13 2.50 -11.41
C LYS A 74 3.57 1.39 -10.53
N ALA A 75 3.48 0.17 -11.05
CA ALA A 75 2.83 -0.94 -10.33
C ALA A 75 3.57 -1.29 -9.03
N LYS A 76 4.91 -1.30 -9.02
CA LYS A 76 5.68 -1.55 -7.80
C LYS A 76 5.47 -0.47 -6.73
N LYS A 77 5.49 0.82 -7.12
CA LYS A 77 5.24 1.94 -6.20
C LYS A 77 3.82 1.89 -5.63
N GLU A 78 2.85 1.55 -6.47
CA GLU A 78 1.46 1.42 -6.10
C GLU A 78 1.24 0.25 -5.12
N ALA A 79 1.77 -0.94 -5.42
CA ALA A 79 1.67 -2.12 -4.58
C ALA A 79 2.21 -1.87 -3.17
N VAL A 80 3.42 -1.32 -3.06
CA VAL A 80 4.04 -1.01 -1.76
C VAL A 80 3.23 0.03 -0.99
N THR A 81 2.80 1.10 -1.66
CA THR A 81 1.97 2.13 -1.02
C THR A 81 0.64 1.57 -0.56
N ASP A 82 0.05 0.66 -1.32
CA ASP A 82 -1.19 0.01 -0.96
C ASP A 82 -1.05 -0.91 0.25
N GLY A 83 -0.03 -1.76 0.27
CA GLY A 83 0.26 -2.65 1.39
C GLY A 83 0.50 -1.89 2.69
N ILE A 84 1.24 -0.76 2.65
CA ILE A 84 1.45 0.09 3.83
C ILE A 84 0.12 0.64 4.36
N LYS A 85 -0.73 1.21 3.49
CA LYS A 85 -2.05 1.74 3.91
C LYS A 85 -2.88 0.63 4.56
N ARG A 86 -2.89 -0.56 3.96
CA ARG A 86 -3.70 -1.70 4.43
C ARG A 86 -3.21 -2.22 5.77
N CYS A 87 -1.90 -2.38 5.96
CA CYS A 87 -1.31 -2.71 7.25
C CYS A 87 -1.74 -1.73 8.34
N PHE A 88 -1.69 -0.42 8.05
CA PHE A 88 -2.06 0.58 9.05
C PHE A 88 -3.54 0.55 9.44
N ARG A 89 -4.45 0.24 8.51
CA ARG A 89 -5.88 0.12 8.83
C ARG A 89 -6.15 -0.94 9.90
N GLN A 90 -5.33 -1.99 9.97
CA GLN A 90 -5.45 -3.05 10.98
C GLN A 90 -5.09 -2.60 12.41
N PHE A 91 -4.51 -1.40 12.59
CA PHE A 91 -4.25 -0.83 13.93
C PHE A 91 -5.46 -0.09 14.52
N GLY A 92 -6.57 0.06 13.78
CA GLY A 92 -7.85 0.52 14.32
C GLY A 92 -8.47 1.72 13.58
N ASN A 93 -9.65 2.15 14.06
CA ASN A 93 -10.49 3.18 13.43
C ASN A 93 -9.77 4.52 13.22
N LEU A 94 -8.89 4.91 14.15
CA LEU A 94 -8.09 6.13 14.03
C LEU A 94 -7.15 6.08 12.82
N MET A 95 -6.71 4.90 12.41
CA MET A 95 -5.77 4.67 11.30
C MET A 95 -6.46 4.23 10.00
N GLY A 96 -7.72 4.64 9.79
CA GLY A 96 -8.42 4.52 8.51
C GLY A 96 -9.41 3.36 8.39
N ASN A 97 -9.73 2.66 9.48
CA ASN A 97 -10.86 1.72 9.48
C ASN A 97 -12.23 2.46 9.49
N CYS A 98 -12.26 3.76 9.82
CA CYS A 98 -13.46 4.61 9.65
C CYS A 98 -13.82 4.92 8.19
N LEU A 99 -12.88 4.80 7.24
CA LEU A 99 -13.14 5.10 5.82
C LEU A 99 -14.05 4.09 5.11
N TYR A 100 -14.32 2.94 5.74
CA TYR A 100 -15.27 1.93 5.23
C TYR A 100 -16.58 1.87 6.02
N ASP A 101 -16.68 2.61 7.13
CA ASP A 101 -17.94 2.71 7.83
C ASP A 101 -18.86 3.66 7.06
N LYS A 102 -19.83 3.09 6.35
CA LYS A 102 -20.83 3.84 5.57
C LYS A 102 -21.58 4.86 6.45
N ARG A 103 -21.62 4.68 7.77
CA ARG A 103 -22.21 5.64 8.72
C ARG A 103 -21.33 6.87 8.94
N TYR A 104 -19.99 6.73 8.91
CA TYR A 104 -19.06 7.84 9.10
C TYR A 104 -18.99 8.75 7.86
N LEU A 105 -19.12 8.19 6.65
CA LEU A 105 -19.20 8.95 5.40
C LEU A 105 -20.51 9.75 5.25
N GLN A 106 -21.55 9.46 6.02
CA GLN A 106 -22.81 10.23 6.03
C GLN A 106 -22.79 11.41 7.03
N SER A 107 -21.82 11.45 7.93
CA SER A 107 -21.71 12.47 9.00
C SER A 107 -20.61 13.51 8.76
N VAL A 108 -19.97 13.50 7.59
CA VAL A 108 -18.97 14.50 7.15
C VAL A 108 -19.40 15.18 5.87
#